data_AF-A0A3M1AXP4-F1
#
_entry.id   AF-A0A3M1AXP4-F1
#
_cell.length_a   1.000
_cell.length_b   1.000
_cell.length_c   1.000
_cell.angle_alpha   90.00
_cell.angle_beta   90.00
_cell.angle_gamma   90.00
#
_symmetry.space_group_name_H-M   'P 1'
#
loop_
_entity.id
_entity.type
_entity.pdbx_description
1 polymer ?
#
loop_
_entity_poly.entity_id
_entity_poly.type
_entity_poly.pdbx_seq_one_letter_code
_entity_poly.pdbx_strand_id
1 'polypeptide(L)'
;MSATTCSTDPFLTRTSISLLPSRVEILSEVGKILQEACGVRGPITSETRLAEDLALDSVGLLTLALEVENRYELFLEEDPLDPPQTVGDLVELVERRLAEQHSGSNR
;
A
#
# COMPACT_ATOMS: atom_id res chain seq x y z
N MET A 1 -27.12 -39.93 8.50
CA MET A 1 -26.11 -39.69 9.55
C MET A 1 -25.29 -38.51 9.10
N SER A 2 -25.65 -37.32 9.56
CA SER A 2 -24.99 -36.07 9.16
C SER A 2 -24.65 -35.30 10.42
N ALA A 3 -23.37 -35.12 10.67
CA ALA A 3 -22.80 -34.07 11.49
C ALA A 3 -21.30 -34.07 11.26
N THR A 4 -20.72 -32.89 11.00
CA THR A 4 -19.44 -32.37 11.54
C THR A 4 -19.13 -31.08 10.77
N THR A 5 -19.65 -29.95 11.26
CA THR A 5 -18.93 -28.79 11.85
C THR A 5 -18.29 -27.86 10.81
N CYS A 6 -18.76 -26.62 10.72
CA CYS A 6 -18.21 -25.46 11.43
C CYS A 6 -16.85 -25.03 10.86
N SER A 7 -16.83 -23.94 10.10
CA SER A 7 -15.74 -22.97 10.20
C SER A 7 -16.19 -21.62 9.64
N THR A 8 -16.53 -20.74 10.58
CA THR A 8 -16.16 -19.31 10.55
C THR A 8 -16.73 -18.45 9.42
N ASP A 9 -18.02 -18.11 9.54
CA ASP A 9 -18.50 -16.78 9.14
C ASP A 9 -18.01 -15.76 10.18
N PRO A 10 -17.47 -14.58 9.81
CA PRO A 10 -18.36 -13.47 9.49
C PRO A 10 -17.72 -12.38 8.59
N PHE A 11 -18.06 -12.28 7.30
CA PHE A 11 -17.73 -11.08 6.51
C PHE A 11 -18.76 -9.95 6.69
N LEU A 12 -19.45 -9.92 7.83
CA LEU A 12 -20.14 -8.73 8.31
C LEU A 12 -19.21 -8.06 9.31
N THR A 13 -18.53 -7.00 8.90
CA THR A 13 -18.73 -5.67 9.49
C THR A 13 -17.82 -4.62 8.85
N ARG A 14 -18.39 -3.41 8.66
CA ARG A 14 -17.80 -2.12 9.06
C ARG A 14 -16.54 -1.70 8.25
N THR A 15 -16.58 -0.63 7.46
CA THR A 15 -16.85 0.73 7.95
C THR A 15 -16.99 1.70 6.76
N SER A 16 -18.20 2.17 6.48
CA SER A 16 -18.39 3.50 5.90
C SER A 16 -18.20 4.51 7.02
N ILE A 17 -16.95 4.85 7.32
CA ILE A 17 -16.58 6.07 8.04
C ILE A 17 -15.32 6.54 7.32
N SER A 18 -15.38 7.76 6.77
CA SER A 18 -14.25 8.45 6.16
C SER A 18 -13.09 8.54 7.16
N LEU A 19 -12.17 7.57 7.12
CA LEU A 19 -10.93 7.57 7.88
C LEU A 19 -9.82 7.16 6.92
N LEU A 20 -8.87 8.07 6.76
CA LEU A 20 -7.60 7.81 6.11
C LEU A 20 -7.03 6.49 6.65
N PRO A 21 -6.57 5.57 5.79
CA PRO A 21 -5.94 4.33 6.25
C PRO A 21 -4.74 4.70 7.14
N SER A 22 -4.57 3.94 8.22
CA SER A 22 -3.43 4.12 9.10
C SER A 22 -2.13 3.68 8.43
N ARG A 23 -0.99 4.20 8.90
CA ARG A 23 0.36 3.80 8.42
C ARG A 23 0.55 2.29 8.29
N VAL A 24 0.05 1.55 9.28
CA VAL A 24 0.16 0.09 9.34
C VAL A 24 -0.67 -0.58 8.23
N GLU A 25 -1.85 -0.04 7.94
CA GLU A 25 -2.68 -0.51 6.83
C GLU A 25 -2.01 -0.22 5.48
N ILE A 26 -1.48 0.99 5.30
CA ILE A 26 -0.77 1.36 4.06
C ILE A 26 0.45 0.46 3.86
N LEU A 27 1.27 0.27 4.90
CA LEU A 27 2.43 -0.63 4.82
C LEU A 27 2.03 -2.06 4.50
N SER A 28 0.95 -2.56 5.10
CA SER A 28 0.42 -3.89 4.82
C SER A 28 -0.03 -4.02 3.36
N GLU A 29 -0.70 -3.02 2.80
CA GLU A 29 -1.16 -3.04 1.40
C GLU A 29 0.00 -2.88 0.41
N VAL A 30 0.93 -1.97 0.66
CA VAL A 30 2.18 -1.86 -0.13
C VAL A 30 2.93 -3.18 -0.11
N GLY A 31 3.00 -3.86 1.04
CA GLY A 31 3.60 -5.18 1.17
C GLY A 31 2.90 -6.25 0.34
N LYS A 32 1.57 -6.19 0.18
CA LYS A 32 0.82 -7.08 -0.71
C LYS A 32 1.12 -6.78 -2.17
N ILE A 33 1.10 -5.52 -2.58
CA ILE A 33 1.42 -5.09 -3.95
C ILE A 33 2.83 -5.56 -4.33
N LEU A 34 3.81 -5.39 -3.45
CA LEU A 34 5.18 -5.87 -3.67
C LEU A 34 5.22 -7.39 -3.90
N GLN A 35 4.40 -8.17 -3.19
CA GLN A 35 4.36 -9.62 -3.35
C GLN A 35 3.59 -10.06 -4.60
N GLU A 36 2.46 -9.41 -4.90
CA GLU A 36 1.53 -9.79 -5.97
C GLU A 36 1.97 -9.25 -7.33
N ALA A 37 2.32 -7.96 -7.40
CA ALA A 37 2.67 -7.28 -8.65
C ALA A 37 4.17 -7.36 -8.95
N CYS A 38 5.02 -7.21 -7.93
CA CYS A 38 6.48 -7.22 -8.12
C CYS A 38 7.12 -8.59 -7.86
N GLY A 39 6.38 -9.58 -7.35
CA GLY A 39 6.88 -10.93 -7.08
C GLY A 39 7.91 -11.01 -5.94
N VAL A 40 8.00 -9.97 -5.11
CA VAL A 40 8.92 -9.90 -3.97
C VAL A 40 8.52 -10.94 -2.92
N ARG A 41 9.51 -11.60 -2.30
CA ARG A 41 9.27 -12.55 -1.21
C ARG A 41 10.17 -12.23 -0.04
N GLY A 42 9.58 -12.11 1.14
CA GLY A 42 10.32 -11.88 2.38
C GLY A 42 9.63 -10.89 3.31
N PRO A 43 10.23 -10.61 4.46
CA PRO A 43 9.74 -9.59 5.39
C PRO A 43 9.94 -8.21 4.77
N ILE A 44 8.85 -7.44 4.70
CA ILE A 44 8.86 -6.05 4.24
C ILE A 44 8.66 -5.16 5.47
N THR A 45 9.59 -4.23 5.68
CA THR A 45 9.57 -3.27 6.80
C THR A 45 9.70 -1.85 6.28
N SER A 46 9.43 -0.85 7.11
CA SER A 46 9.57 0.56 6.70
C SER A 46 11.00 0.93 6.32
N GLU A 47 12.01 0.27 6.89
CA GLU A 47 13.43 0.54 6.60
C GLU A 47 13.93 -0.20 5.34
N THR A 48 13.11 -1.11 4.79
CA THR A 48 13.46 -1.90 3.62
C THR A 48 13.60 -1.00 2.40
N ARG A 49 14.78 -1.07 1.75
CA ARG A 49 15.11 -0.33 0.53
C ARG A 49 14.55 -1.01 -0.70
N LEU A 50 13.83 -0.25 -1.52
CA LEU A 50 13.11 -0.76 -2.68
C LEU A 50 14.06 -1.34 -3.73
N ALA A 51 15.10 -0.60 -4.10
CA ALA A 51 16.08 -1.06 -5.08
C ALA A 51 17.08 -2.06 -4.50
N GLU A 52 17.60 -1.80 -3.29
CA GLU A 52 18.73 -2.56 -2.77
C GLU A 52 18.35 -3.84 -2.01
N ASP A 53 17.27 -3.81 -1.22
CA ASP A 53 16.88 -4.96 -0.39
C ASP A 53 15.84 -5.84 -1.10
N LEU A 54 14.96 -5.23 -1.89
CA LEU A 54 13.95 -5.95 -2.68
C LEU A 54 14.37 -6.25 -4.12
N ALA A 55 15.56 -5.78 -4.52
CA ALA A 55 16.10 -5.92 -5.88
C ALA A 55 15.11 -5.46 -6.97
N LEU A 56 14.34 -4.39 -6.71
CA LEU A 56 13.43 -3.83 -7.70
C LEU A 56 14.21 -3.03 -8.75
N ASP A 57 14.07 -3.46 -10.01
CA ASP A 57 14.51 -2.67 -11.15
C ASP A 57 13.62 -1.45 -11.38
N SER A 58 14.02 -0.56 -12.30
CA SER A 58 13.23 0.62 -12.70
C SER A 58 11.79 0.29 -13.10
N VAL A 59 11.57 -0.86 -13.77
CA VAL A 59 10.23 -1.34 -14.12
C VAL A 59 9.46 -1.76 -12.88
N GLY A 60 10.09 -2.46 -11.93
CA GLY A 60 9.45 -2.89 -10.69
C GLY A 60 9.05 -1.71 -9.79
N LEU A 61 9.90 -0.69 -9.72
CA LEU A 61 9.60 0.58 -9.03
C LEU A 61 8.40 1.29 -9.68
N LEU A 62 8.38 1.40 -11.02
CA LEU A 62 7.26 1.99 -11.73
C LEU A 62 5.96 1.20 -11.54
N THR A 63 6.02 -0.14 -11.62
CA THR A 63 4.85 -1.00 -11.34
C THR A 63 4.33 -0.78 -9.92
N LEU A 64 5.22 -0.72 -8.93
CA LEU A 64 4.83 -0.44 -7.55
C LEU A 64 4.12 0.91 -7.42
N ALA A 65 4.69 1.97 -8.00
CA ALA A 65 4.08 3.30 -7.97
C ALA A 65 2.67 3.28 -8.60
N LEU A 66 2.54 2.70 -9.79
CA LEU A 66 1.27 2.59 -10.52
C LEU A 66 0.21 1.79 -9.74
N GLU A 67 0.58 0.66 -9.15
CA GLU A 67 -0.36 -0.17 -8.40
C GLU A 67 -0.80 0.51 -7.10
N VAL A 68 0.09 1.27 -6.45
CA VAL A 68 -0.26 2.09 -5.28
C VAL A 68 -1.21 3.22 -5.68
N GLU A 69 -0.92 3.94 -6.75
CA GLU A 69 -1.81 4.98 -7.31
C GLU A 69 -3.20 4.43 -7.64
N ASN A 70 -3.26 3.30 -8.35
CA ASN A 70 -4.50 2.63 -8.71
C ASN A 70 -5.27 2.14 -7.48
N ARG A 71 -4.56 1.62 -6.47
CA ARG A 71 -5.20 1.06 -5.27
C ARG A 71 -5.91 2.12 -4.43
N TYR A 72 -5.30 3.29 -4.31
CA TYR A 72 -5.82 4.39 -3.51
C TYR A 72 -6.51 5.47 -4.34
N GLU A 73 -6.65 5.25 -5.66
CA GLU A 73 -7.18 6.22 -6.62
C GLU A 73 -6.52 7.60 -6.48
N LEU A 74 -5.20 7.63 -6.28
CA LEU A 74 -4.41 8.84 -6.03
C LEU A 74 -3.29 9.01 -7.05
N PHE A 75 -2.73 10.23 -7.08
CA PHE A 75 -1.56 10.55 -7.90
C PHE A 75 -0.37 10.86 -6.99
N LEU A 76 0.70 10.07 -7.10
CA LEU A 76 1.84 10.12 -6.20
C LEU A 76 2.82 11.24 -6.53
N GLU A 77 2.61 12.04 -7.59
CA GLU A 77 3.44 13.21 -8.02
C GLU A 77 4.83 13.18 -7.39
N GLU A 78 5.57 12.11 -7.69
CA GLU A 78 6.87 11.86 -7.08
C GLU A 78 7.88 12.84 -7.67
N ASP A 79 8.78 13.38 -6.85
CA ASP A 79 9.84 14.23 -7.36
C ASP A 79 10.87 13.34 -8.05
N PRO A 80 11.11 13.49 -9.37
CA PRO A 80 12.10 12.68 -10.06
C PRO A 80 13.54 12.92 -9.57
N LEU A 81 13.80 14.02 -8.86
CA LEU A 81 15.08 14.32 -8.22
C LEU A 81 15.21 13.68 -6.84
N ASP A 82 14.10 13.30 -6.20
CA ASP A 82 14.05 12.71 -4.87
C ASP A 82 12.96 11.61 -4.75
N PRO A 83 13.11 10.50 -5.50
CA PRO A 83 12.14 9.42 -5.46
C PRO A 83 12.23 8.63 -4.14
N PRO A 84 11.13 8.01 -3.67
CA PRO A 84 11.14 7.21 -2.46
C PRO A 84 12.15 6.06 -2.57
N GLN A 85 13.07 5.98 -1.60
CA GLN A 85 14.13 4.95 -1.59
C GLN A 85 13.73 3.73 -0.76
N THR A 86 12.94 3.95 0.29
CA THR A 86 12.45 2.91 1.20
C THR A 86 10.94 2.74 1.12
N VAL A 87 10.47 1.61 1.61
CA VAL A 87 9.03 1.37 1.80
C VAL A 87 8.44 2.40 2.77
N GLY A 88 9.19 2.84 3.77
CA GLY A 88 8.78 3.89 4.70
C GLY A 88 8.53 5.23 4.00
N ASP A 89 9.42 5.63 3.08
CA ASP A 89 9.26 6.86 2.30
C ASP A 89 8.01 6.80 1.41
N LEU A 90 7.78 5.66 0.76
CA LEU A 90 6.59 5.45 -0.06
C LEU A 90 5.31 5.52 0.77
N VAL A 91 5.30 4.88 1.95
CA VAL A 91 4.16 4.94 2.87
C VAL A 91 3.89 6.38 3.31
N GLU A 92 4.92 7.14 3.68
CA GLU A 92 4.79 8.55 4.08
C GLU A 92 4.26 9.42 2.93
N LEU A 93 4.72 9.18 1.70
CA LEU A 93 4.24 9.84 0.50
C LEU A 93 2.73 9.59 0.29
N VAL A 94 2.29 8.34 0.41
CA VAL A 94 0.88 7.94 0.31
C VAL A 94 0.04 8.60 1.41
N GLU A 95 0.52 8.56 2.66
CA GLU A 95 -0.16 9.19 3.80
C GLU A 95 -0.40 10.68 3.58
N ARG A 96 0.64 11.39 3.12
CA ARG A 96 0.55 12.81 2.79
C ARG A 96 -0.50 13.07 1.70
N ARG A 97 -0.50 12.27 0.63
CA ARG A 97 -1.42 12.47 -0.50
C ARG A 97 -2.86 12.17 -0.14
N LEU A 98 -3.11 11.13 0.64
CA LEU A 98 -4.44 10.82 1.15
C LEU A 98 -4.97 11.96 2.04
N ALA A 99 -4.13 12.51 2.92
CA ALA A 99 -4.50 13.63 3.77
C ALA A 99 -4.83 14.90 2.94
N GLU A 100 -4.05 15.18 1.90
CA GLU A 100 -4.28 16.30 0.96
C GLU A 100 -5.61 16.14 0.20
N GLN A 101 -5.89 14.96 -0.35
CA GLN A 101 -7.13 14.69 -1.09
C GLN A 101 -8.39 14.85 -0.24
N HIS A 102 -8.39 14.31 0.98
CA HIS A 102 -9.51 14.46 1.90
C HIS A 102 -9.69 15.91 2.37
N SER A 103 -8.60 16.70 2.43
CA SER A 103 -8.66 18.14 2.72
C SER A 103 -9.17 18.97 1.53
N GLY A 104 -9.03 18.45 0.31
CA GLY A 104 -9.48 19.09 -0.94
C GLY A 104 -10.97 18.86 -1.29
N SER A 105 -11.62 17.85 -0.71
CA SER A 105 -13.03 17.50 -1.02
C SER A 105 -14.11 18.42 -0.40
N ASN A 106 -13.77 19.63 0.06
CA ASN A 106 -14.75 20.65 0.48
C ASN A 106 -14.86 21.82 -0.52
N ARG A 107 -14.81 21.57 -1.83
CA ARG A 107 -14.98 22.61 -2.85
C ARG A 107 -15.97 22.24 -3.95
#